data_AF-A0A2V6Q6A1-F1
#
_entry.id   AF-A0A2V6Q6A1-F1
#
_cell.length_a   1.000
_cell.length_b   1.000
_cell.length_c   1.000
_cell.angle_alpha   90.00
_cell.angle_beta   90.00
_cell.angle_gamma   90.00
#
_symmetry.space_group_name_H-M   'P 1'
#
loop_
_entity.id
_entity.type
_entity.pdbx_description
1 polymer ?
#
loop_
_entity_poly.entity_id
_entity_poly.type
_entity_poly.pdbx_seq_one_letter_code
_entity_poly.pdbx_strand_id
1 'polypeptide(L)'
;MADRPHPTSIAGGPYDGTTFSYIPGPTLSIDPSLTLHREWTDKIDPITYEVIRHNLWNINEELGMTIQRISGSPVAMYAFDLNSSIFTEDGEFIYYGPYQLYMSGVSDVQVKWTLEHRSKNPGIHEDDMFLSNDPWVGAAHQMDVTLLSPVFHEGKLFCWITNVLHQYDVGGITPGSFCPNARDSFDEGILIPPVKIVERGELRKDIEAVYLRSSRKPYLVALDLRAQIAGNNTAKKRILGLVQRYGADVVKGVMRKIIDNAEAAFLAKLAKVPDGTWRERSYVEVAYVGDRKTYQVMLTMKKEGDKLIFDNAGTADQVGAINTTYSGWRGSLMTAINEMLCWDQLYAIGGALRHIEFRPALGCFTSATHPASVSTAPVQAMEISLYPAYNTISKMLSCDPELKKDVMTIGGTSQFPLTVFRGIDQWGEKFGYLLLDPMVGAIGAFSFKDGIATGGQVRSPICRIGNVEHNEQSFPLLILYRK
;
A
#
# COMPACT_ATOMS: atom_id res chain seq x y z
N MET A 1 23.70 -12.02 20.83
CA MET A 1 23.98 -12.50 19.46
C MET A 1 23.99 -14.01 19.53
N ALA A 2 22.93 -14.63 18.99
CA ALA A 2 22.55 -16.07 18.89
C ALA A 2 21.01 -16.05 19.01
N ASP A 3 20.19 -16.46 18.04
CA ASP A 3 20.41 -17.11 16.76
C ASP A 3 19.45 -16.48 15.75
N ARG A 4 19.92 -16.15 14.54
CA ARG A 4 19.03 -15.73 13.45
C ARG A 4 18.40 -17.01 12.89
N PRO A 5 17.11 -17.32 13.15
CA PRO A 5 16.51 -18.56 12.65
C PRO A 5 16.34 -18.51 11.13
N HIS A 6 16.22 -17.30 10.58
CA HIS A 6 15.87 -17.04 9.20
C HIS A 6 17.02 -16.35 8.46
N PRO A 7 17.41 -16.84 7.27
CA PRO A 7 18.35 -16.13 6.43
C PRO A 7 17.75 -14.79 6.02
N THR A 8 18.51 -13.71 6.23
CA THR A 8 18.20 -12.41 5.64
C THR A 8 18.22 -12.56 4.12
N SER A 9 17.24 -11.98 3.43
CA SER A 9 17.14 -11.95 1.97
C SER A 9 18.50 -11.64 1.32
N ILE A 10 18.95 -12.49 0.42
CA ILE A 10 20.10 -12.24 -0.44
C ILE A 10 19.63 -11.66 -1.78
N ALA A 11 20.42 -10.81 -2.40
CA ALA A 11 20.17 -10.35 -3.76
C ALA A 11 20.10 -11.57 -4.70
N GLY A 12 19.09 -11.63 -5.58
CA GLY A 12 18.84 -12.79 -6.45
C GLY A 12 18.30 -14.03 -5.74
N GLY A 13 17.69 -13.86 -4.56
CA GLY A 13 16.98 -14.94 -3.86
C GLY A 13 15.76 -15.47 -4.63
N PRO A 14 15.05 -16.48 -4.08
CA PRO A 14 13.97 -17.21 -4.76
C PRO A 14 12.65 -16.41 -4.81
N TYR A 15 12.68 -15.10 -5.06
CA TYR A 15 11.54 -14.17 -4.98
C TYR A 15 10.61 -14.27 -6.20
N ASP A 16 10.05 -15.46 -6.41
CA ASP A 16 9.24 -15.80 -7.58
C ASP A 16 7.78 -15.29 -7.52
N GLY A 17 7.33 -14.82 -6.35
CA GLY A 17 5.94 -14.41 -6.14
C GLY A 17 4.97 -15.58 -6.03
N THR A 18 5.47 -16.82 -5.87
CA THR A 18 4.66 -18.05 -5.77
C THR A 18 4.88 -18.76 -4.45
N THR A 19 6.14 -18.99 -4.06
CA THR A 19 6.52 -19.57 -2.77
C THR A 19 6.99 -18.47 -1.83
N PHE A 20 7.87 -17.62 -2.33
CA PHE A 20 8.35 -16.44 -1.63
C PHE A 20 7.72 -15.20 -2.27
N SER A 21 7.52 -14.15 -1.48
CA SER A 21 7.07 -12.88 -2.03
C SER A 21 8.04 -12.39 -3.10
N TYR A 22 7.49 -11.82 -4.16
CA TYR A 22 8.27 -11.15 -5.18
C TYR A 22 8.95 -9.91 -4.59
N ILE A 23 10.24 -9.78 -4.86
CA ILE A 23 11.08 -8.64 -4.51
C ILE A 23 11.76 -8.23 -5.81
N PRO A 24 11.47 -7.02 -6.34
CA PRO A 24 12.02 -6.61 -7.62
C PRO A 24 13.54 -6.54 -7.56
N GLY A 25 14.19 -7.04 -8.61
CA GLY A 25 15.63 -6.89 -8.80
C GLY A 25 16.03 -5.45 -9.12
N PRO A 26 17.33 -5.14 -9.14
CA PRO A 26 17.83 -3.81 -9.52
C PRO A 26 17.53 -3.44 -10.99
N THR A 27 17.35 -4.45 -11.84
CA THR A 27 16.96 -4.30 -13.24
C THR A 27 15.77 -5.21 -13.52
N LEU A 28 14.74 -4.67 -14.15
CA LEU A 28 13.55 -5.43 -14.52
C LEU A 28 13.76 -6.15 -15.85
N SER A 29 13.36 -7.42 -15.91
CA SER A 29 13.35 -8.22 -17.14
C SER A 29 12.08 -7.94 -17.97
N ILE A 30 12.08 -6.87 -18.75
CA ILE A 30 10.95 -6.45 -19.59
C ILE A 30 11.11 -7.01 -21.01
N ASP A 31 10.05 -7.60 -21.58
CA ASP A 31 10.08 -8.12 -22.94
C ASP A 31 10.33 -6.98 -23.97
N PRO A 32 11.27 -7.16 -24.92
CA PRO A 32 11.62 -6.11 -25.88
C PRO A 32 10.47 -5.62 -26.78
N SER A 33 9.37 -6.38 -26.88
CA SER A 33 8.18 -5.94 -27.62
C SER A 33 7.46 -4.76 -26.96
N LEU A 34 7.63 -4.56 -25.65
CA LEU A 34 7.10 -3.41 -24.93
C LEU A 34 8.08 -2.25 -24.98
N THR A 35 7.78 -1.23 -25.80
CA THR A 35 8.61 -0.03 -25.88
C THR A 35 8.25 0.95 -24.77
N LEU A 36 9.26 1.37 -24.01
CA LEU A 36 9.11 2.36 -22.93
C LEU A 36 9.43 3.78 -23.44
N HIS A 37 8.63 4.77 -23.07
CA HIS A 37 8.91 6.18 -23.38
C HIS A 37 9.92 6.72 -22.37
N ARG A 38 11.18 6.86 -22.79
CA ARG A 38 12.29 7.30 -21.93
C ARG A 38 12.84 8.67 -22.31
N GLU A 39 12.32 9.28 -23.36
CA GLU A 39 12.70 10.61 -23.82
C GLU A 39 12.15 11.68 -22.86
N TRP A 40 12.99 12.66 -22.52
CA TRP A 40 12.65 13.79 -21.66
C TRP A 40 13.59 14.96 -21.93
N THR A 41 13.22 16.16 -21.47
CA THR A 41 14.08 17.35 -21.52
C THR A 41 14.36 17.90 -20.12
N ASP A 42 15.60 18.34 -19.88
CA ASP A 42 16.04 19.05 -18.68
C ASP A 42 15.72 20.55 -18.71
N LYS A 43 15.38 21.08 -19.90
CA LYS A 43 15.10 22.49 -20.14
C LYS A 43 13.66 22.84 -19.77
N ILE A 44 13.37 22.80 -18.47
CA ILE A 44 12.06 23.13 -17.92
C ILE A 44 12.19 24.37 -17.05
N ASP A 45 11.51 25.46 -17.43
CA ASP A 45 11.48 26.66 -16.62
C ASP A 45 10.70 26.43 -15.31
N PRO A 46 11.00 27.18 -14.24
CA PRO A 46 10.39 26.95 -12.93
C PRO A 46 8.86 27.08 -12.90
N ILE A 47 8.27 27.92 -13.76
CA ILE A 47 6.82 28.12 -13.80
C ILE A 47 6.15 26.90 -14.41
N THR A 48 6.64 26.43 -15.56
CA THR A 48 6.14 25.21 -16.20
C THR A 48 6.28 24.00 -15.28
N TYR A 49 7.41 23.89 -14.57
CA TYR A 49 7.62 22.84 -13.57
C TYR A 49 6.53 22.85 -12.48
N GLU A 50 6.31 24.00 -11.82
CA GLU A 50 5.32 24.08 -10.74
C GLU A 50 3.89 23.85 -11.23
N VAL A 51 3.54 24.31 -12.43
CA VAL A 51 2.22 24.09 -13.03
C VAL A 51 1.98 22.61 -13.30
N ILE A 52 2.90 21.93 -13.99
CA ILE A 52 2.74 20.51 -14.32
C ILE A 52 2.80 19.65 -13.06
N ARG A 53 3.70 19.96 -12.11
CA ARG A 53 3.82 19.25 -10.83
C ARG A 53 2.52 19.24 -10.04
N HIS A 54 1.91 20.41 -9.82
CA HIS A 54 0.64 20.50 -9.10
C HIS A 54 -0.51 19.91 -9.91
N ASN A 55 -0.46 19.96 -11.24
CA ASN A 55 -1.48 19.30 -12.07
C ASN A 55 -1.42 17.77 -11.92
N LEU A 56 -0.23 17.17 -11.95
CA LEU A 56 -0.04 15.73 -11.70
C LEU A 56 -0.53 15.32 -10.30
N TRP A 57 -0.24 16.13 -9.27
CA TRP A 57 -0.79 15.92 -7.93
C TRP A 57 -2.33 15.95 -7.93
N ASN A 58 -2.93 16.99 -8.52
CA ASN A 58 -4.39 17.11 -8.61
C ASN A 58 -5.04 15.96 -9.41
N ILE A 59 -4.37 15.46 -10.45
CA ILE A 59 -4.81 14.28 -11.19
C ILE A 59 -4.84 13.05 -10.28
N ASN A 60 -3.81 12.87 -9.45
CA ASN A 60 -3.74 11.77 -8.50
C ASN A 60 -4.83 11.85 -7.43
N GLU A 61 -5.11 13.04 -6.91
CA GLU A 61 -6.20 13.27 -5.94
C GLU A 61 -7.57 13.03 -6.57
N GLU A 62 -7.81 13.55 -7.77
CA GLU A 62 -9.07 13.38 -8.49
C GLU A 62 -9.36 11.90 -8.80
N LEU A 63 -8.32 11.09 -9.05
CA LEU A 63 -8.46 9.65 -9.18
C LEU A 63 -9.14 9.06 -7.94
N GLY A 64 -8.56 9.29 -6.76
CA GLY A 64 -9.09 8.78 -5.49
C GLY A 64 -10.51 9.30 -5.20
N MET A 65 -10.75 10.61 -5.43
CA MET A 65 -12.07 11.22 -5.26
C MET A 65 -13.12 10.63 -6.20
N THR A 66 -12.74 10.25 -7.42
CA THR A 66 -13.64 9.61 -8.39
C THR A 66 -14.07 8.24 -7.87
N ILE A 67 -13.13 7.44 -7.35
CA ILE A 67 -13.44 6.14 -6.75
C ILE A 67 -14.38 6.32 -5.55
N GLN A 68 -14.05 7.24 -4.65
CA GLN A 68 -14.84 7.53 -3.45
C GLN A 68 -16.30 7.91 -3.79
N ARG A 69 -16.52 8.66 -4.87
CA ARG A 69 -17.86 9.13 -5.26
C ARG A 69 -18.70 8.09 -5.99
N ILE A 70 -18.07 7.09 -6.60
CA ILE A 70 -18.76 6.06 -7.41
C ILE A 70 -18.93 4.76 -6.62
N SER A 71 -17.95 4.40 -5.78
CA SER A 71 -18.02 3.20 -4.95
C SER A 71 -19.28 3.21 -4.08
N GLY A 72 -19.94 2.06 -3.98
CA GLY A 72 -21.05 1.84 -3.06
C GLY A 72 -20.62 1.21 -1.74
N SER A 73 -19.33 0.92 -1.57
CA SER A 73 -18.78 0.33 -0.35
C SER A 73 -18.55 1.42 0.69
N PRO A 74 -19.07 1.26 1.93
CA PRO A 74 -18.77 2.21 3.00
C PRO A 74 -17.26 2.26 3.33
N VAL A 75 -16.48 1.24 2.92
CA VAL A 75 -15.02 1.18 3.09
C VAL A 75 -14.35 2.29 2.27
N ALA A 76 -14.75 2.42 1.01
CA ALA A 76 -14.25 3.47 0.13
C ALA A 76 -14.82 4.85 0.52
N MET A 77 -16.11 4.91 0.83
CA MET A 77 -16.83 6.17 1.00
C MET A 77 -16.53 6.89 2.32
N TYR A 78 -16.27 6.15 3.39
CA TYR A 78 -16.09 6.72 4.73
C TYR A 78 -14.72 6.40 5.34
N ALA A 79 -14.27 5.16 5.20
CA ALA A 79 -13.00 4.70 5.76
C ALA A 79 -11.79 5.23 4.98
N PHE A 80 -11.95 5.52 3.69
CA PHE A 80 -10.86 5.91 2.81
C PHE A 80 -9.77 4.83 2.74
N ASP A 81 -10.18 3.57 2.77
CA ASP A 81 -9.29 2.42 2.58
C ASP A 81 -9.10 2.15 1.08
N LEU A 82 -8.43 3.10 0.44
CA LEU A 82 -8.08 3.10 -0.96
C LEU A 82 -6.73 3.79 -1.13
N ASN A 83 -6.15 3.76 -2.33
CA ASN A 83 -5.08 4.68 -2.69
C ASN A 83 -5.04 4.88 -4.21
N SER A 84 -4.56 6.05 -4.66
CA SER A 84 -4.28 6.40 -6.04
C SER A 84 -2.78 6.60 -6.22
N SER A 85 -2.21 6.16 -7.35
CA SER A 85 -0.79 6.36 -7.60
C SER A 85 -0.47 6.55 -9.07
N ILE A 86 0.55 7.37 -9.32
CA ILE A 86 1.14 7.59 -10.64
C ILE A 86 2.60 7.13 -10.56
N PHE A 87 3.02 6.32 -11.53
CA PHE A 87 4.38 5.82 -11.65
C PHE A 87 5.01 6.22 -12.99
N THR A 88 6.33 6.22 -13.04
CA THR A 88 7.09 6.19 -14.30
C THR A 88 6.76 4.92 -15.10
N GLU A 89 7.24 4.87 -16.34
CA GLU A 89 7.06 3.73 -17.24
C GLU A 89 7.61 2.40 -16.70
N ASP A 90 8.60 2.45 -15.80
CA ASP A 90 9.24 1.31 -15.14
C ASP A 90 8.84 1.13 -13.66
N GLY A 91 7.78 1.81 -13.21
CA GLY A 91 7.16 1.56 -11.91
C GLY A 91 7.82 2.28 -10.74
N GLU A 92 8.54 3.39 -10.96
CA GLU A 92 8.99 4.28 -9.89
C GLU A 92 7.88 5.26 -9.50
N PHE A 93 7.65 5.46 -8.20
CA PHE A 93 6.61 6.36 -7.71
C PHE A 93 6.88 7.81 -8.09
N ILE A 94 5.88 8.45 -8.69
CA ILE A 94 5.84 9.91 -8.84
C ILE A 94 4.99 10.50 -7.72
N TYR A 95 3.78 9.99 -7.57
CA TYR A 95 2.88 10.31 -6.47
C TYR A 95 2.13 9.07 -6.02
N TYR A 96 1.87 9.00 -4.71
CA TYR A 96 0.78 8.18 -4.15
C TYR A 96 -0.17 9.09 -3.38
N GLY A 97 -1.39 8.64 -3.14
CA GLY A 97 -2.44 9.41 -2.48
C GLY A 97 -2.33 9.38 -0.95
N PRO A 98 -2.93 10.37 -0.27
CA PRO A 98 -2.84 10.57 1.18
C PRO A 98 -3.75 9.62 1.98
N TYR A 99 -4.33 8.60 1.33
CA TYR A 99 -5.35 7.70 1.88
C TYR A 99 -4.74 6.67 2.83
N GLN A 100 -4.32 5.49 2.36
CA GLN A 100 -3.56 4.52 3.15
C GLN A 100 -2.06 4.63 2.86
N LEU A 101 -1.27 5.09 3.83
CA LEU A 101 0.15 5.38 3.63
C LEU A 101 1.00 4.14 3.36
N TYR A 102 0.59 2.96 3.85
CA TYR A 102 1.33 1.72 3.61
C TYR A 102 1.35 1.34 2.13
N MET A 103 0.45 1.87 1.30
CA MET A 103 0.43 1.60 -0.14
C MET A 103 1.67 2.13 -0.87
N SER A 104 2.40 3.08 -0.29
CA SER A 104 3.68 3.55 -0.81
C SER A 104 4.81 2.50 -0.74
N GLY A 105 4.56 1.37 -0.06
CA GLY A 105 5.45 0.21 -0.01
C GLY A 105 4.88 -1.04 -0.70
N VAL A 106 3.77 -0.91 -1.43
CA VAL A 106 2.98 -2.05 -1.95
C VAL A 106 2.80 -1.95 -3.47
N SER A 107 2.24 -0.84 -3.97
CA SER A 107 1.73 -0.76 -5.35
C SER A 107 2.80 -0.83 -6.45
N ASP A 108 4.01 -0.33 -6.23
CA ASP A 108 5.11 -0.43 -7.21
C ASP A 108 5.56 -1.87 -7.44
N VAL A 109 5.47 -2.73 -6.41
CA VAL A 109 5.85 -4.14 -6.51
C VAL A 109 4.96 -4.84 -7.55
N GLN A 110 3.67 -4.54 -7.57
CA GLN A 110 2.72 -5.11 -8.53
C GLN A 110 2.93 -4.59 -9.95
N VAL A 111 3.27 -3.30 -10.12
CA VAL A 111 3.64 -2.73 -11.44
C VAL A 111 4.88 -3.43 -11.98
N LYS A 112 5.93 -3.54 -11.17
CA LYS A 112 7.20 -4.18 -11.55
C LYS A 112 7.02 -5.66 -11.89
N TRP A 113 6.26 -6.39 -11.08
CA TRP A 113 5.93 -7.78 -11.39
C TRP A 113 5.18 -7.90 -12.72
N THR A 114 4.21 -7.02 -12.96
CA THR A 114 3.43 -7.00 -14.21
C THR A 114 4.33 -6.74 -15.41
N LEU A 115 5.25 -5.78 -15.32
CA LEU A 115 6.24 -5.51 -16.37
C LEU A 115 7.08 -6.76 -16.71
N GLU A 116 7.54 -7.51 -15.71
CA GLU A 116 8.37 -8.70 -15.94
C GLU A 116 7.57 -9.91 -16.44
N HIS A 117 6.37 -10.13 -15.91
CA HIS A 117 5.61 -11.37 -16.11
C HIS A 117 4.46 -11.25 -17.09
N ARG A 118 4.13 -10.03 -17.56
CA ARG A 118 3.01 -9.78 -18.49
C ARG A 118 3.41 -9.03 -19.75
N SER A 119 4.61 -8.43 -19.83
CA SER A 119 5.08 -7.72 -21.03
C SER A 119 5.10 -8.59 -22.29
N LYS A 120 5.47 -9.88 -22.17
CA LYS A 120 5.44 -10.84 -23.28
C LYS A 120 4.07 -11.49 -23.50
N ASN A 121 3.47 -12.01 -22.43
CA ASN A 121 2.22 -12.75 -22.47
C ASN A 121 1.42 -12.46 -21.19
N PRO A 122 0.19 -11.93 -21.28
CA PRO A 122 -0.62 -11.69 -22.48
C PRO A 122 -0.26 -10.41 -23.26
N GLY A 123 0.87 -9.79 -22.93
CA GLY A 123 1.27 -8.49 -23.46
C GLY A 123 0.61 -7.35 -22.70
N ILE A 124 1.25 -6.18 -22.76
CA ILE A 124 0.78 -4.93 -22.15
C ILE A 124 0.52 -3.96 -23.30
N HIS A 125 -0.73 -3.57 -23.50
CA HIS A 125 -1.12 -2.66 -24.58
C HIS A 125 -1.84 -1.42 -24.05
N GLU A 126 -1.97 -0.43 -24.92
CA GLU A 126 -2.84 0.72 -24.68
C GLU A 126 -4.26 0.27 -24.35
N ASP A 127 -4.85 0.94 -23.36
CA ASP A 127 -6.18 0.69 -22.82
C ASP A 127 -6.40 -0.68 -22.15
N ASP A 128 -5.33 -1.46 -21.93
CA ASP A 128 -5.40 -2.61 -21.02
C ASP A 128 -5.51 -2.13 -19.55
N MET A 129 -6.09 -2.95 -18.67
CA MET A 129 -5.96 -2.81 -17.21
C MET A 129 -5.82 -4.19 -16.57
N PHE A 130 -4.95 -4.29 -15.57
CA PHE A 130 -4.68 -5.54 -14.84
C PHE A 130 -5.26 -5.48 -13.42
N LEU A 131 -6.07 -6.47 -13.06
CA LEU A 131 -6.59 -6.68 -11.70
C LEU A 131 -5.61 -7.57 -10.92
N SER A 132 -5.33 -7.23 -9.67
CA SER A 132 -4.48 -8.03 -8.79
C SER A 132 -4.85 -7.86 -7.32
N ASN A 133 -4.71 -8.91 -6.54
CA ASN A 133 -4.84 -8.87 -5.08
C ASN A 133 -3.94 -9.89 -4.36
N ASP A 134 -2.99 -10.48 -5.08
CA ASP A 134 -2.12 -11.52 -4.54
C ASP A 134 -1.03 -10.92 -3.62
N PRO A 135 -1.00 -11.27 -2.31
CA PRO A 135 -0.03 -10.72 -1.37
C PRO A 135 1.41 -11.13 -1.65
N TRP A 136 1.65 -12.26 -2.32
CA TRP A 136 3.01 -12.67 -2.73
C TRP A 136 3.49 -11.94 -3.98
N VAL A 137 2.57 -11.34 -4.75
CA VAL A 137 2.87 -10.48 -5.91
C VAL A 137 2.79 -8.99 -5.55
N GLY A 138 2.45 -8.68 -4.30
CA GLY A 138 2.64 -7.38 -3.71
C GLY A 138 1.36 -6.61 -3.39
N ALA A 139 0.22 -7.28 -3.24
CA ALA A 139 -0.88 -6.73 -2.45
C ALA A 139 -0.55 -6.75 -0.94
N ALA A 140 -1.20 -5.91 -0.13
CA ALA A 140 -1.03 -5.95 1.32
C ALA A 140 -1.77 -7.15 1.94
N HIS A 141 -2.99 -7.41 1.45
CA HIS A 141 -3.78 -8.62 1.66
C HIS A 141 -4.80 -8.76 0.52
N GLN A 142 -5.56 -9.84 0.49
CA GLN A 142 -6.46 -10.18 -0.62
C GLN A 142 -7.62 -9.19 -0.83
N MET A 143 -7.98 -8.41 0.19
CA MET A 143 -9.07 -7.46 0.06
C MET A 143 -8.65 -6.15 -0.61
N ASP A 144 -7.36 -5.82 -0.57
CA ASP A 144 -6.77 -4.66 -1.22
C ASP A 144 -6.54 -4.95 -2.69
N VAL A 145 -7.59 -4.76 -3.49
CA VAL A 145 -7.57 -5.09 -4.91
C VAL A 145 -7.04 -3.90 -5.72
N THR A 146 -5.96 -4.14 -6.45
CA THR A 146 -5.28 -3.17 -7.29
C THR A 146 -5.75 -3.26 -8.74
N LEU A 147 -5.96 -2.11 -9.37
CA LEU A 147 -6.16 -1.99 -10.81
C LEU A 147 -5.01 -1.18 -11.44
N LEU A 148 -4.15 -1.87 -12.20
CA LEU A 148 -2.97 -1.33 -12.85
C LEU A 148 -3.30 -0.92 -14.30
N SER A 149 -3.18 0.35 -14.64
CA SER A 149 -3.48 0.91 -15.97
C SER A 149 -2.22 1.50 -16.60
N PRO A 150 -1.63 0.87 -17.62
CA PRO A 150 -0.61 1.51 -18.44
C PRO A 150 -1.20 2.68 -19.23
N VAL A 151 -0.42 3.74 -19.40
CA VAL A 151 -0.74 4.89 -20.25
C VAL A 151 0.26 4.94 -21.39
N PHE A 152 -0.22 4.93 -22.62
CA PHE A 152 0.64 4.97 -23.81
C PHE A 152 0.63 6.35 -24.46
N HIS A 153 1.74 6.70 -25.11
CA HIS A 153 1.87 7.85 -26.00
C HIS A 153 2.71 7.42 -27.20
N GLU A 154 2.18 7.63 -28.41
CA GLU A 154 2.86 7.27 -29.67
C GLU A 154 3.39 5.82 -29.70
N GLY A 155 2.58 4.87 -29.20
CA GLY A 155 2.92 3.45 -29.15
C GLY A 155 3.94 3.06 -28.09
N LYS A 156 4.39 3.99 -27.24
CA LYS A 156 5.31 3.74 -26.12
C LYS A 156 4.60 3.86 -24.78
N LEU A 157 4.95 3.00 -23.83
CA LEU A 157 4.47 3.08 -22.45
C LEU A 157 5.04 4.33 -21.78
N PHE A 158 4.17 5.30 -21.51
CA PHE A 158 4.51 6.60 -20.95
C PHE A 158 4.52 6.59 -19.42
N CYS A 159 3.51 6.02 -18.78
CA CYS A 159 3.46 5.94 -17.32
C CYS A 159 2.48 4.85 -16.88
N TRP A 160 2.43 4.57 -15.59
CA TRP A 160 1.34 3.78 -15.00
C TRP A 160 0.48 4.65 -14.12
N ILE A 161 -0.82 4.37 -14.16
CA ILE A 161 -1.79 4.84 -13.18
C ILE A 161 -2.31 3.61 -12.47
N THR A 162 -2.32 3.64 -11.14
CA THR A 162 -2.90 2.55 -10.36
C THR A 162 -3.84 3.09 -9.32
N ASN A 163 -4.78 2.25 -8.92
CA ASN A 163 -5.48 2.44 -7.67
C ASN A 163 -5.60 1.11 -6.93
N VAL A 164 -5.68 1.21 -5.61
CA VAL A 164 -5.99 0.11 -4.72
C VAL A 164 -7.27 0.47 -4.00
N LEU A 165 -8.17 -0.50 -3.83
CA LEU A 165 -9.39 -0.33 -3.07
C LEU A 165 -9.65 -1.59 -2.26
N HIS A 166 -9.81 -1.41 -0.94
CA HIS A 166 -10.28 -2.48 -0.08
C HIS A 166 -11.71 -2.83 -0.47
N GLN A 167 -11.88 -4.03 -1.01
CA GLN A 167 -13.18 -4.53 -1.48
C GLN A 167 -14.07 -4.92 -0.30
N TYR A 168 -15.38 -4.95 -0.54
CA TYR A 168 -16.32 -5.41 0.47
C TYR A 168 -16.14 -6.90 0.82
N ASP A 169 -16.02 -7.77 -0.19
CA ASP A 169 -15.94 -9.22 -0.01
C ASP A 169 -15.31 -9.90 -1.23
N VAL A 170 -14.23 -10.66 -1.05
CA VAL A 170 -13.57 -11.45 -2.12
C VAL A 170 -13.55 -12.96 -1.84
N GLY A 171 -14.43 -13.44 -0.96
CA GLY A 171 -14.56 -14.87 -0.62
C GLY A 171 -13.91 -15.29 0.70
N GLY A 172 -13.40 -16.52 0.76
CA GLY A 172 -12.85 -17.17 1.97
C GLY A 172 -13.88 -17.93 2.82
N ILE A 173 -13.45 -18.51 3.94
CA ILE A 173 -14.34 -19.28 4.83
C ILE A 173 -15.17 -18.40 5.78
N THR A 174 -14.73 -17.15 6.01
CA THR A 174 -15.38 -16.20 6.92
C THR A 174 -15.80 -14.93 6.17
N PRO A 175 -17.07 -14.47 6.30
CA PRO A 175 -17.49 -13.17 5.79
C PRO A 175 -16.81 -12.02 6.55
N GLY A 176 -16.50 -10.93 5.83
CA GLY A 176 -16.07 -9.66 6.40
C GLY A 176 -14.55 -9.46 6.44
N SER A 177 -13.89 -9.74 5.31
CA SER A 177 -12.53 -9.29 4.98
C SER A 177 -11.37 -9.98 5.70
N PHE A 178 -11.58 -10.41 6.94
CA PHE A 178 -10.52 -10.83 7.87
C PHE A 178 -10.82 -12.21 8.46
N CYS A 179 -9.89 -13.16 8.30
CA CYS A 179 -10.06 -14.55 8.75
C CYS A 179 -9.07 -14.88 9.90
N PRO A 180 -9.36 -14.51 11.16
CA PRO A 180 -8.41 -14.68 12.28
C PRO A 180 -8.06 -16.14 12.62
N ASN A 181 -8.80 -17.12 12.10
CA ASN A 181 -8.58 -18.55 12.29
C ASN A 181 -8.30 -19.29 10.97
N ALA A 182 -7.97 -18.57 9.89
CA ALA A 182 -7.53 -19.23 8.66
C ALA A 182 -6.27 -20.06 8.96
N ARG A 183 -6.24 -21.31 8.51
CA ARG A 183 -5.07 -22.18 8.70
C ARG A 183 -3.94 -21.77 7.76
N ASP A 184 -4.34 -21.36 6.56
CA ASP A 184 -3.50 -20.91 5.47
C ASP A 184 -4.35 -20.03 4.54
N SER A 185 -3.72 -19.47 3.51
CA SER A 185 -4.37 -18.61 2.52
C SER A 185 -5.46 -19.30 1.69
N PHE A 186 -5.56 -20.63 1.70
CA PHE A 186 -6.65 -21.34 1.01
C PHE A 186 -7.98 -21.24 1.77
N ASP A 187 -7.94 -20.94 3.07
CA ASP A 187 -9.13 -20.60 3.85
C ASP A 187 -9.56 -19.12 3.61
N GLU A 188 -8.77 -18.32 2.89
CA GLU A 188 -8.96 -16.88 2.70
C GLU A 188 -9.56 -16.51 1.32
N GLY A 189 -9.62 -15.21 1.02
CA GLY A 189 -10.08 -14.71 -0.27
C GLY A 189 -9.23 -15.22 -1.43
N ILE A 190 -9.82 -15.24 -2.64
CA ILE A 190 -9.11 -15.70 -3.84
C ILE A 190 -7.84 -14.88 -4.08
N LEU A 191 -6.76 -15.56 -4.43
CA LEU A 191 -5.49 -14.97 -4.85
C LEU A 191 -5.49 -14.81 -6.37
N ILE A 192 -5.41 -13.56 -6.82
CA ILE A 192 -5.41 -13.18 -8.22
C ILE A 192 -4.10 -12.42 -8.47
N PRO A 193 -3.07 -13.05 -9.07
CA PRO A 193 -1.93 -12.30 -9.57
C PRO A 193 -2.39 -11.37 -10.71
N PRO A 194 -1.61 -10.37 -11.14
CA PRO A 194 -2.01 -9.47 -12.22
C PRO A 194 -2.59 -10.20 -13.44
N VAL A 195 -3.90 -10.07 -13.65
CA VAL A 195 -4.65 -10.61 -14.79
C VAL A 195 -5.28 -9.48 -15.57
N LYS A 196 -5.24 -9.54 -16.89
CA LYS A 196 -5.87 -8.54 -17.74
C LYS A 196 -7.40 -8.63 -17.62
N ILE A 197 -8.02 -7.63 -17.00
CA ILE A 197 -9.48 -7.54 -16.80
C ILE A 197 -10.13 -6.54 -17.75
N VAL A 198 -9.41 -5.51 -18.18
CA VAL A 198 -9.79 -4.65 -19.31
C VAL A 198 -8.79 -4.93 -20.42
N GLU A 199 -9.27 -5.25 -21.60
CA GLU A 199 -8.45 -5.51 -22.78
C GLU A 199 -8.82 -4.51 -23.87
N ARG A 200 -7.87 -3.65 -24.23
CA ARG A 200 -8.06 -2.60 -25.25
C ARG A 200 -9.33 -1.76 -25.02
N GLY A 201 -9.56 -1.36 -23.78
CA GLY A 201 -10.71 -0.55 -23.37
C GLY A 201 -12.00 -1.34 -23.08
N GLU A 202 -12.04 -2.63 -23.42
CA GLU A 202 -13.21 -3.48 -23.22
C GLU A 202 -13.06 -4.36 -21.99
N LEU A 203 -14.08 -4.38 -21.13
CA LEU A 203 -14.06 -5.21 -19.95
C LEU A 203 -14.27 -6.69 -20.31
N ARG A 204 -13.33 -7.54 -19.88
CA ARG A 204 -13.41 -9.00 -20.01
C ARG A 204 -14.46 -9.59 -19.06
N LYS A 205 -15.64 -9.85 -19.61
CA LYS A 205 -16.81 -10.37 -18.88
C LYS A 205 -16.61 -11.75 -18.27
N ASP A 206 -15.78 -12.57 -18.88
CA ASP A 206 -15.37 -13.87 -18.36
C ASP A 206 -14.53 -13.74 -17.08
N ILE A 207 -13.56 -12.81 -17.06
CA ILE A 207 -12.74 -12.53 -15.87
C ILE A 207 -13.56 -11.84 -14.79
N GLU A 208 -14.39 -10.85 -15.15
CA GLU A 208 -15.34 -10.23 -14.22
C GLU A 208 -16.25 -11.28 -13.58
N ALA A 209 -16.80 -12.23 -14.35
CA ALA A 209 -17.66 -13.26 -13.80
C ALA A 209 -16.95 -14.14 -12.75
N VAL A 210 -15.68 -14.51 -12.98
CA VAL A 210 -14.87 -15.26 -12.01
C VAL A 210 -14.64 -14.43 -10.75
N TYR A 211 -14.23 -13.17 -10.90
CA TYR A 211 -13.96 -12.26 -9.79
C TYR A 211 -15.21 -12.05 -8.91
N LEU A 212 -16.35 -11.73 -9.52
CA LEU A 212 -17.60 -11.47 -8.80
C LEU A 212 -18.19 -12.73 -8.16
N ARG A 213 -18.00 -13.91 -8.77
CA ARG A 213 -18.55 -15.18 -8.26
C ARG A 213 -17.98 -15.58 -6.90
N SER A 214 -16.77 -15.13 -6.58
CA SER A 214 -16.13 -15.37 -5.28
C SER A 214 -16.74 -14.54 -4.15
N SER A 215 -17.51 -13.50 -4.47
CA SER A 215 -18.07 -12.56 -3.51
C SER A 215 -19.47 -12.94 -3.02
N ARG A 216 -19.73 -12.67 -1.75
CA ARG A 216 -21.06 -12.71 -1.12
C ARG A 216 -21.91 -11.48 -1.47
N LYS A 217 -21.29 -10.40 -1.95
CA LYS A 217 -21.93 -9.14 -2.37
C LYS A 217 -21.43 -8.72 -3.77
N PRO A 218 -21.69 -9.54 -4.81
CA PRO A 218 -21.13 -9.32 -6.14
C PRO A 218 -21.51 -7.98 -6.77
N TYR A 219 -22.67 -7.41 -6.44
CA TYR A 219 -23.09 -6.11 -6.97
C TYR A 219 -22.27 -4.94 -6.42
N LEU A 220 -21.88 -4.97 -5.13
CA LEU A 220 -21.00 -3.95 -4.53
C LEU A 220 -19.60 -4.05 -5.12
N VAL A 221 -19.06 -5.28 -5.22
CA VAL A 221 -17.75 -5.52 -5.82
C VAL A 221 -17.72 -5.11 -7.30
N ALA A 222 -18.81 -5.33 -8.04
CA ALA A 222 -18.91 -4.85 -9.42
C ALA A 222 -18.92 -3.32 -9.50
N LEU A 223 -19.62 -2.65 -8.58
CA LEU A 223 -19.65 -1.18 -8.50
C LEU A 223 -18.26 -0.62 -8.13
N ASP A 224 -17.58 -1.24 -7.17
CA ASP A 224 -16.20 -0.90 -6.80
C ASP A 224 -15.26 -1.06 -7.99
N LEU A 225 -15.32 -2.18 -8.73
CA LEU A 225 -14.54 -2.37 -9.95
C LEU A 225 -14.82 -1.27 -10.99
N ARG A 226 -16.08 -0.88 -11.18
CA ARG A 226 -16.43 0.23 -12.09
C ARG A 226 -15.89 1.56 -11.59
N ALA A 227 -15.91 1.82 -10.28
CA ALA A 227 -15.32 3.01 -9.68
C ALA A 227 -13.81 3.08 -9.94
N GLN A 228 -13.09 1.96 -9.75
CA GLN A 228 -11.66 1.85 -10.03
C GLN A 228 -11.34 2.11 -11.51
N ILE A 229 -12.10 1.51 -12.44
CA ILE A 229 -11.94 1.73 -13.89
C ILE A 229 -12.20 3.20 -14.25
N ALA A 230 -13.25 3.80 -13.69
CA ALA A 230 -13.60 5.21 -13.95
C ALA A 230 -12.53 6.18 -13.43
N GLY A 231 -11.95 5.91 -12.26
CA GLY A 231 -10.82 6.66 -11.70
C GLY A 231 -9.61 6.61 -12.63
N ASN A 232 -9.19 5.41 -13.03
CA ASN A 232 -8.05 5.24 -13.94
C ASN A 232 -8.27 5.93 -15.29
N ASN A 233 -9.46 5.79 -15.89
CA ASN A 233 -9.79 6.44 -17.16
C ASN A 233 -9.78 7.97 -17.07
N THR A 234 -10.28 8.53 -15.96
CA THR A 234 -10.26 9.98 -15.70
C THR A 234 -8.83 10.49 -15.60
N ALA A 235 -7.99 9.82 -14.80
CA ALA A 235 -6.60 10.20 -14.65
C ALA A 235 -5.81 10.06 -15.97
N LYS A 236 -6.00 8.96 -16.72
CA LYS A 236 -5.38 8.74 -18.04
C LYS A 236 -5.68 9.88 -18.99
N LYS A 237 -6.95 10.26 -19.11
CA LYS A 237 -7.40 11.37 -19.96
C LYS A 237 -6.70 12.68 -19.59
N ARG A 238 -6.53 12.97 -18.30
CA ARG A 238 -5.89 14.20 -17.84
C ARG A 238 -4.39 14.21 -18.07
N ILE A 239 -3.70 13.08 -17.85
CA ILE A 239 -2.27 12.95 -18.18
C ILE A 239 -2.04 13.16 -19.68
N LEU A 240 -2.83 12.52 -20.55
CA LEU A 240 -2.71 12.71 -21.99
C LEU A 240 -3.04 14.14 -22.42
N GLY A 241 -3.97 14.82 -21.73
CA GLY A 241 -4.22 16.25 -21.92
C GLY A 241 -3.02 17.14 -21.57
N LEU A 242 -2.26 16.79 -20.52
CA LEU A 242 -0.99 17.47 -20.20
C LEU A 242 0.06 17.22 -21.28
N VAL A 243 0.21 15.97 -21.73
CA VAL A 243 1.13 15.61 -22.82
C VAL A 243 0.79 16.36 -24.09
N GLN A 244 -0.48 16.46 -24.46
CA GLN A 244 -0.93 17.23 -25.63
C GLN A 244 -0.60 18.72 -25.51
N ARG A 245 -0.72 19.30 -24.32
CA ARG A 245 -0.54 20.74 -24.10
C ARG A 245 0.91 21.17 -23.97
N TYR A 246 1.73 20.37 -23.29
CA TYR A 246 3.10 20.72 -22.91
C TYR A 246 4.18 19.89 -23.63
N GLY A 247 3.79 18.81 -24.32
CA GLY A 247 4.70 17.85 -24.92
C GLY A 247 5.13 16.74 -23.97
N ALA A 248 5.31 15.52 -24.49
CA ALA A 248 5.67 14.35 -23.70
C ALA A 248 7.01 14.51 -22.97
N ASP A 249 8.03 15.03 -23.65
CA ASP A 249 9.37 15.22 -23.09
C ASP A 249 9.39 16.18 -21.90
N VAL A 250 8.57 17.24 -21.95
CA VAL A 250 8.44 18.23 -20.87
C VAL A 250 7.74 17.61 -19.68
N VAL A 251 6.59 16.93 -19.89
CA VAL A 251 5.86 16.26 -18.81
C VAL A 251 6.72 15.19 -18.16
N LYS A 252 7.43 14.39 -18.96
CA LYS A 252 8.36 13.36 -18.45
C LYS A 252 9.52 13.98 -17.66
N GLY A 253 10.10 15.07 -18.16
CA GLY A 253 11.17 15.78 -17.45
C GLY A 253 10.69 16.36 -16.11
N VAL A 254 9.42 16.83 -16.02
CA VAL A 254 8.81 17.24 -14.74
C VAL A 254 8.63 16.04 -13.81
N MET A 255 8.11 14.91 -14.29
CA MET A 255 7.97 13.67 -13.49
C MET A 255 9.32 13.26 -12.88
N ARG A 256 10.39 13.30 -13.67
CA ARG A 256 11.75 13.00 -13.21
C ARG A 256 12.25 14.02 -12.19
N LYS A 257 12.07 15.32 -12.45
CA LYS A 257 12.47 16.39 -11.53
C LYS A 257 11.72 16.35 -10.19
N ILE A 258 10.46 15.88 -10.16
CA ILE A 258 9.72 15.63 -8.91
C ILE A 258 10.46 14.59 -8.06
N ILE A 259 10.84 13.46 -8.68
CA ILE A 259 11.54 12.37 -8.01
C ILE A 259 12.91 12.83 -7.51
N ASP A 260 13.69 13.52 -8.35
CA ASP A 260 15.03 14.00 -8.01
C ASP A 260 15.00 15.06 -6.88
N ASN A 261 13.97 15.92 -6.86
CA ASN A 261 13.80 16.89 -5.76
C ASN A 261 13.43 16.20 -4.43
N ALA A 262 12.57 15.18 -4.47
CA ALA A 262 12.25 14.37 -3.30
C ALA A 262 13.48 13.60 -2.78
N GLU A 263 14.31 13.07 -3.69
CA GLU A 263 15.59 12.46 -3.35
C GLU A 263 16.51 13.45 -2.64
N ALA A 264 16.71 14.63 -3.20
CA ALA A 264 17.55 15.67 -2.60
C ALA A 264 17.07 16.09 -1.20
N ALA A 265 15.74 16.24 -1.01
CA ALA A 265 15.16 16.57 0.29
C ALA A 265 15.36 15.45 1.33
N PHE A 266 15.21 14.19 0.93
CA PHE A 266 15.45 13.04 1.79
C PHE A 266 16.93 12.93 2.21
N LEU A 267 17.85 13.06 1.24
CA LEU A 267 19.30 13.03 1.47
C LEU A 267 19.76 14.17 2.37
N ALA A 268 19.17 15.37 2.25
CA ALA A 268 19.46 16.49 3.12
C ALA A 268 19.13 16.20 4.60
N LYS A 269 18.09 15.41 4.88
CA LYS A 269 17.77 14.95 6.24
C LYS A 269 18.75 13.86 6.69
N LEU A 270 19.05 12.87 5.83
CA LEU A 270 19.98 11.80 6.17
C LEU A 270 21.42 12.28 6.45
N ALA A 271 21.85 13.35 5.79
CA ALA A 271 23.17 13.95 6.01
C ALA A 271 23.35 14.52 7.43
N LYS A 272 22.26 14.87 8.13
CA LYS A 272 22.30 15.41 9.50
C LYS A 272 22.43 14.33 10.58
N VAL A 273 22.02 13.10 10.28
CA VAL A 273 22.06 11.99 11.25
C VAL A 273 23.32 11.13 11.08
N PRO A 274 23.91 10.64 12.18
CA PRO A 274 25.13 9.85 12.12
C PRO A 274 24.86 8.47 11.50
N ASP A 275 25.88 7.88 10.89
CA ASP A 275 25.89 6.44 10.59
C ASP A 275 25.73 5.67 11.90
N GLY A 276 24.89 4.65 11.89
CA GLY A 276 24.48 4.01 13.14
C GLY A 276 23.59 2.80 12.94
N THR A 277 23.29 2.11 14.03
CA THR A 277 22.36 0.98 14.04
C THR A 277 21.42 1.08 15.23
N TRP A 278 20.13 1.14 14.95
CA TRP A 278 19.06 1.18 15.94
C TRP A 278 18.27 -0.10 15.87
N ARG A 279 17.90 -0.61 17.04
CA ARG A 279 17.13 -1.85 17.16
C ARG A 279 15.93 -1.64 18.04
N GLU A 280 14.89 -2.35 17.69
CA GLU A 280 13.68 -2.47 18.48
C GLU A 280 13.18 -3.89 18.52
N ARG A 281 12.52 -4.16 19.64
CA ARG A 281 11.89 -5.44 19.91
C ARG A 281 10.54 -5.19 20.51
N SER A 282 9.52 -5.70 19.85
CA SER A 282 8.14 -5.67 20.31
C SER A 282 7.62 -7.09 20.40
N TYR A 283 6.41 -7.25 20.93
CA TYR A 283 5.77 -8.55 21.05
C TYR A 283 4.30 -8.44 20.63
N VAL A 284 3.80 -9.47 19.98
CA VAL A 284 2.38 -9.66 19.68
C VAL A 284 1.91 -10.95 20.32
N GLU A 285 0.65 -10.98 20.76
CA GLU A 285 0.05 -12.16 21.39
C GLU A 285 -1.09 -12.68 20.52
N VAL A 286 -1.41 -13.97 20.71
CA VAL A 286 -2.60 -14.62 20.13
C VAL A 286 -2.57 -14.66 18.59
N ALA A 287 -1.90 -15.68 18.04
CA ALA A 287 -1.84 -15.88 16.60
C ALA A 287 -3.16 -16.39 15.97
N TYR A 288 -4.02 -16.98 16.80
CA TYR A 288 -5.35 -17.50 16.45
C TYR A 288 -6.20 -17.68 17.71
N VAL A 289 -7.51 -17.91 17.56
CA VAL A 289 -8.44 -18.07 18.69
C VAL A 289 -8.01 -19.22 19.59
N GLY A 290 -7.86 -18.90 20.88
CA GLY A 290 -7.46 -19.86 21.91
C GLY A 290 -5.96 -19.95 22.13
N ASP A 291 -5.15 -19.34 21.27
CA ASP A 291 -3.72 -19.19 21.51
C ASP A 291 -3.45 -18.25 22.70
N ARG A 292 -2.42 -18.58 23.48
CA ARG A 292 -1.97 -17.85 24.68
C ARG A 292 -0.47 -17.54 24.62
N LYS A 293 0.16 -17.76 23.48
CA LYS A 293 1.59 -17.49 23.29
C LYS A 293 1.83 -16.02 22.93
N THR A 294 3.09 -15.63 23.11
CA THR A 294 3.64 -14.34 22.74
C THR A 294 4.72 -14.55 21.69
N TYR A 295 4.74 -13.69 20.68
CA TYR A 295 5.60 -13.78 19.50
C TYR A 295 6.46 -12.53 19.37
N GLN A 296 7.76 -12.72 19.19
CA GLN A 296 8.71 -11.62 19.10
C GLN A 296 8.66 -10.94 17.73
N VAL A 297 8.67 -9.62 17.72
CA VAL A 297 8.81 -8.76 16.53
C VAL A 297 10.15 -8.04 16.64
N MET A 298 11.01 -8.19 15.63
CA MET A 298 12.32 -7.54 15.61
C MET A 298 12.43 -6.59 14.42
N LEU A 299 13.04 -5.43 14.65
CA LEU A 299 13.52 -4.55 13.59
C LEU A 299 14.92 -4.04 13.93
N THR A 300 15.82 -4.15 12.98
CA THR A 300 17.12 -3.49 12.96
C THR A 300 17.11 -2.51 11.80
N MET A 301 17.32 -1.23 12.09
CA MET A 301 17.55 -0.18 11.11
C MET A 301 19.02 0.24 11.17
N LYS A 302 19.69 0.26 10.02
CA LYS A 302 21.06 0.74 9.88
C LYS A 302 21.11 1.91 8.92
N LYS A 303 21.85 2.96 9.27
CA LYS A 303 22.16 4.07 8.37
C LYS A 303 23.64 4.01 8.00
N GLU A 304 23.93 3.98 6.70
CA GLU A 304 25.27 3.95 6.12
C GLU A 304 25.36 4.99 5.00
N GLY A 305 26.10 6.09 5.21
CA GLY A 305 26.21 7.16 4.23
C GLY A 305 24.86 7.78 3.88
N ASP A 306 24.37 7.51 2.67
CA ASP A 306 23.08 7.96 2.14
C ASP A 306 21.97 6.90 2.22
N LYS A 307 22.23 5.71 2.76
CA LYS A 307 21.28 4.59 2.77
C LYS A 307 20.69 4.30 4.14
N LEU A 308 19.39 3.96 4.16
CA LEU A 308 18.71 3.28 5.25
C LEU A 308 18.48 1.82 4.90
N ILE A 309 18.90 0.91 5.76
CA ILE A 309 18.79 -0.54 5.58
C ILE A 309 17.93 -1.09 6.72
N PHE A 310 16.85 -1.79 6.38
CA PHE A 310 15.95 -2.40 7.35
C PHE A 310 16.02 -3.92 7.27
N ASP A 311 16.21 -4.59 8.40
CA ASP A 311 16.09 -6.04 8.54
C ASP A 311 15.23 -6.41 9.75
N ASN A 312 14.48 -7.50 9.64
CA ASN A 312 13.59 -8.02 10.69
C ASN A 312 14.07 -9.37 11.25
N ALA A 313 15.37 -9.67 11.11
CA ALA A 313 15.94 -10.92 11.57
C ALA A 313 15.78 -11.07 13.09
N GLY A 314 15.26 -12.23 13.51
CA GLY A 314 14.87 -12.51 14.90
C GLY A 314 13.38 -12.31 15.18
N THR A 315 12.58 -11.86 14.21
CA THR A 315 11.11 -11.98 14.30
C THR A 315 10.73 -13.47 14.34
N ALA A 316 9.70 -13.80 15.11
CA ALA A 316 9.19 -15.17 15.23
C ALA A 316 8.70 -15.73 13.89
N ASP A 317 8.72 -17.07 13.79
CA ASP A 317 8.24 -17.82 12.62
C ASP A 317 6.79 -17.46 12.27
N GLN A 318 6.45 -17.56 10.99
CA GLN A 318 5.06 -17.41 10.53
C GLN A 318 4.12 -18.39 11.24
N VAL A 319 2.96 -17.91 11.68
CA VAL A 319 2.05 -18.66 12.54
C VAL A 319 0.65 -18.08 12.51
N GLY A 320 -0.36 -18.94 12.49
CA GLY A 320 -1.77 -18.54 12.53
C GLY A 320 -2.12 -17.53 11.45
N ALA A 321 -2.95 -16.54 11.80
CA ALA A 321 -3.35 -15.46 10.88
C ALA A 321 -2.50 -14.19 11.02
N ILE A 322 -1.61 -14.08 12.02
CA ILE A 322 -0.85 -12.85 12.31
C ILE A 322 0.32 -12.59 11.34
N ASN A 323 0.22 -13.00 10.08
CA ASN A 323 1.31 -12.88 9.12
C ASN A 323 1.09 -11.73 8.13
N THR A 324 2.19 -11.26 7.54
CA THR A 324 2.22 -10.43 6.34
C THR A 324 3.32 -10.91 5.41
N THR A 325 3.13 -10.68 4.11
CA THR A 325 4.17 -10.84 3.10
C THR A 325 5.14 -9.66 3.11
N TYR A 326 6.19 -9.75 2.29
CA TYR A 326 7.19 -8.68 2.10
C TYR A 326 6.56 -7.30 1.88
N SER A 327 5.57 -7.20 0.98
CA SER A 327 4.98 -5.91 0.61
C SER A 327 4.24 -5.24 1.76
N GLY A 328 3.50 -6.01 2.57
CA GLY A 328 2.85 -5.45 3.75
C GLY A 328 3.86 -4.97 4.80
N TRP A 329 4.94 -5.74 5.05
CA TRP A 329 6.02 -5.29 5.96
C TRP A 329 6.74 -4.05 5.45
N ARG A 330 7.13 -4.04 4.16
CA ARG A 330 7.69 -2.86 3.49
C ARG A 330 6.74 -1.66 3.60
N GLY A 331 5.44 -1.86 3.38
CA GLY A 331 4.40 -0.83 3.53
C GLY A 331 4.34 -0.24 4.94
N SER A 332 4.43 -1.07 5.99
CA SER A 332 4.50 -0.60 7.37
C SER A 332 5.72 0.29 7.61
N LEU A 333 6.89 -0.13 7.17
CA LEU A 333 8.10 0.68 7.33
C LEU A 333 8.00 2.01 6.57
N MET A 334 7.47 1.96 5.34
CA MET A 334 7.25 3.16 4.54
C MET A 334 6.26 4.13 5.19
N THR A 335 5.24 3.66 5.91
CA THR A 335 4.32 4.52 6.65
C THR A 335 5.08 5.44 7.63
N ALA A 336 5.97 4.86 8.44
CA ALA A 336 6.77 5.62 9.40
C ALA A 336 7.77 6.58 8.71
N ILE A 337 8.37 6.13 7.59
CA ILE A 337 9.28 6.95 6.77
C ILE A 337 8.54 8.14 6.16
N ASN A 338 7.35 7.91 5.63
CA ASN A 338 6.55 8.96 4.99
C ASN A 338 6.26 10.10 5.95
N GLU A 339 5.85 9.79 7.18
CA GLU A 339 5.48 10.79 8.17
C GLU A 339 6.67 11.52 8.78
N MET A 340 7.78 10.82 9.06
CA MET A 340 8.91 11.42 9.78
C MET A 340 10.05 11.92 8.88
N LEU A 341 10.16 11.40 7.66
CA LEU A 341 11.25 11.72 6.73
C LEU A 341 10.79 12.35 5.41
N CYS A 342 9.54 12.14 4.97
CA CYS A 342 9.08 12.57 3.64
C CYS A 342 7.82 13.46 3.66
N TRP A 343 7.41 13.99 4.82
CA TRP A 343 6.19 14.80 4.97
C TRP A 343 6.17 16.08 4.11
N ASP A 344 7.34 16.57 3.71
CA ASP A 344 7.57 17.79 2.92
C ASP A 344 7.63 17.53 1.40
N GLN A 345 7.32 16.32 0.94
CA GLN A 345 7.53 15.90 -0.45
C GLN A 345 6.24 15.77 -1.28
N LEU A 346 5.09 16.22 -0.76
CA LEU A 346 3.77 16.03 -1.41
C LEU A 346 3.53 14.57 -1.82
N TYR A 347 3.87 13.60 -0.96
CA TYR A 347 3.71 12.18 -1.25
C TYR A 347 4.49 11.69 -2.51
N ALA A 348 5.52 12.43 -2.94
CA ALA A 348 6.48 11.97 -3.94
C ALA A 348 7.62 11.22 -3.26
N ILE A 349 7.57 9.89 -3.26
CA ILE A 349 8.49 9.05 -2.46
C ILE A 349 9.48 8.22 -3.29
N GLY A 350 9.39 8.28 -4.63
CA GLY A 350 10.31 7.55 -5.51
C GLY A 350 11.78 7.82 -5.21
N GLY A 351 12.12 9.10 -4.98
CA GLY A 351 13.49 9.52 -4.70
C GLY A 351 14.02 8.98 -3.37
N ALA A 352 13.20 8.98 -2.32
CA ALA A 352 13.57 8.39 -1.04
C ALA A 352 13.76 6.87 -1.14
N LEU A 353 12.92 6.17 -1.90
CA LEU A 353 13.00 4.71 -2.09
C LEU A 353 14.30 4.24 -2.73
N ARG A 354 14.98 5.07 -3.54
CA ARG A 354 16.33 4.76 -4.10
C ARG A 354 17.38 4.51 -3.01
N HIS A 355 17.15 5.06 -1.82
CA HIS A 355 18.06 5.06 -0.68
C HIS A 355 17.58 4.19 0.49
N ILE A 356 16.52 3.40 0.28
CA ILE A 356 15.96 2.52 1.29
C ILE A 356 16.07 1.07 0.82
N GLU A 357 16.81 0.27 1.58
CA GLU A 357 16.98 -1.15 1.32
C GLU A 357 16.19 -1.98 2.34
N PHE A 358 15.33 -2.86 1.83
CA PHE A 358 14.54 -3.78 2.65
C PHE A 358 15.14 -5.17 2.57
N ARG A 359 15.58 -5.70 3.72
CA ARG A 359 16.21 -7.01 3.84
C ARG A 359 15.37 -7.98 4.68
N PRO A 360 14.24 -8.50 4.16
CA PRO A 360 13.36 -9.35 4.93
C PRO A 360 14.02 -10.69 5.32
N ALA A 361 13.73 -11.17 6.51
CA ALA A 361 14.03 -12.50 7.00
C ALA A 361 12.89 -13.45 6.60
N LEU A 362 13.16 -14.33 5.64
CA LEU A 362 12.12 -15.14 5.00
C LEU A 362 11.54 -16.17 5.97
N GLY A 363 10.21 -16.34 5.99
CA GLY A 363 9.54 -17.35 6.80
C GLY A 363 9.17 -16.90 8.22
N CYS A 364 9.53 -15.67 8.60
CA CYS A 364 8.99 -15.03 9.80
C CYS A 364 7.60 -14.44 9.51
N PHE A 365 6.80 -14.16 10.55
CA PHE A 365 5.44 -13.66 10.33
C PHE A 365 5.40 -12.25 9.70
N THR A 366 6.51 -11.50 9.71
CA THR A 366 6.62 -10.21 8.98
C THR A 366 7.22 -10.35 7.57
N SER A 367 7.47 -11.57 7.09
CA SER A 367 7.83 -11.84 5.70
C SER A 367 7.50 -13.30 5.37
N ALA A 368 6.22 -13.62 5.44
CA ALA A 368 5.73 -14.99 5.37
C ALA A 368 5.79 -15.56 3.95
N THR A 369 6.11 -16.86 3.88
CA THR A 369 6.09 -17.64 2.64
C THR A 369 4.71 -18.27 2.43
N HIS A 370 4.39 -18.54 1.17
CA HIS A 370 3.15 -19.22 0.81
C HIS A 370 3.14 -20.66 1.37
N PRO A 371 2.02 -21.15 1.93
CA PRO A 371 0.68 -20.57 1.87
C PRO A 371 0.21 -19.86 3.16
N ALA A 372 1.05 -19.17 3.94
CA ALA A 372 0.63 -18.54 5.21
C ALA A 372 -0.67 -17.71 5.10
N SER A 373 -1.50 -17.72 6.15
CA SER A 373 -2.67 -16.83 6.23
C SER A 373 -2.22 -15.39 6.44
N VAL A 374 -2.74 -14.47 5.62
CA VAL A 374 -2.33 -13.06 5.56
C VAL A 374 -3.51 -12.09 5.47
N SER A 375 -4.76 -12.56 5.52
CA SER A 375 -5.95 -11.69 5.44
C SER A 375 -5.98 -10.63 6.54
N THR A 376 -5.45 -10.93 7.73
CA THR A 376 -5.37 -10.00 8.86
C THR A 376 -4.09 -9.17 8.90
N ALA A 377 -3.24 -9.24 7.86
CA ALA A 377 -1.99 -8.49 7.78
C ALA A 377 -2.15 -7.00 8.15
N PRO A 378 -3.09 -6.22 7.57
CA PRO A 378 -3.20 -4.78 7.83
C PRO A 378 -3.55 -4.42 9.28
N VAL A 379 -4.19 -5.33 10.03
CA VAL A 379 -4.67 -5.09 11.39
C VAL A 379 -3.85 -5.81 12.46
N GLN A 380 -2.91 -6.67 12.04
CA GLN A 380 -2.03 -7.44 12.92
C GLN A 380 -0.56 -7.20 12.58
N ALA A 381 0.00 -7.99 11.66
CA ALA A 381 1.44 -8.03 11.39
C ALA A 381 1.98 -6.68 10.88
N MET A 382 1.21 -6.00 10.02
CA MET A 382 1.57 -4.68 9.52
C MET A 382 1.47 -3.62 10.61
N GLU A 383 0.42 -3.66 11.43
CA GLU A 383 0.19 -2.73 12.54
C GLU A 383 1.31 -2.85 13.59
N ILE A 384 1.64 -4.06 14.05
CA ILE A 384 2.71 -4.26 15.02
C ILE A 384 4.09 -3.89 14.45
N SER A 385 4.28 -3.99 13.13
CA SER A 385 5.52 -3.58 12.46
C SER A 385 5.73 -2.05 12.46
N LEU A 386 4.66 -1.25 12.64
CA LEU A 386 4.79 0.20 12.78
C LEU A 386 5.55 0.55 14.06
N TYR A 387 5.26 -0.08 15.20
CA TYR A 387 5.88 0.21 16.49
C TYR A 387 7.41 0.26 16.46
N PRO A 388 8.12 -0.80 16.04
CA PRO A 388 9.57 -0.78 15.97
C PRO A 388 10.08 0.15 14.86
N ALA A 389 9.32 0.39 13.78
CA ALA A 389 9.68 1.34 12.73
C ALA A 389 9.71 2.78 13.27
N TYR A 390 8.63 3.23 13.92
CA TYR A 390 8.58 4.55 14.53
C TYR A 390 9.68 4.71 15.57
N ASN A 391 9.83 3.74 16.46
CA ASN A 391 10.83 3.82 17.52
C ASN A 391 12.28 3.85 17.00
N THR A 392 12.62 3.07 15.96
CA THR A 392 13.98 3.09 15.39
C THR A 392 14.29 4.38 14.65
N ILE A 393 13.35 4.89 13.84
CA ILE A 393 13.50 6.19 13.16
C ILE A 393 13.56 7.33 14.18
N SER A 394 12.69 7.33 15.18
CA SER A 394 12.68 8.34 16.24
C SER A 394 14.00 8.38 17.03
N LYS A 395 14.62 7.21 17.31
CA LYS A 395 15.95 7.16 17.93
C LYS A 395 17.04 7.75 17.04
N MET A 396 16.96 7.55 15.72
CA MET A 396 17.90 8.14 14.76
C MET A 396 17.72 9.66 14.66
N LEU A 397 16.49 10.13 14.48
CA LEU A 397 16.18 11.57 14.36
C LEU A 397 16.50 12.34 15.65
N SER A 398 16.42 11.67 16.80
CA SER A 398 16.81 12.26 18.09
C SER A 398 18.29 12.60 18.21
N CYS A 399 19.15 12.15 17.28
CA CYS A 399 20.56 12.50 17.23
C CYS A 399 20.84 13.92 16.69
N ASP A 400 19.85 14.56 16.05
CA ASP A 400 19.97 15.92 15.51
C ASP A 400 18.93 16.86 16.15
N PRO A 401 19.30 18.04 16.68
CA PRO A 401 18.36 18.95 17.34
C PRO A 401 17.24 19.46 16.45
N GLU A 402 17.48 19.63 15.14
CA GLU A 402 16.48 20.13 14.21
C GLU A 402 15.49 19.03 13.82
N LEU A 403 15.98 17.83 13.51
CA LEU A 403 15.13 16.70 13.14
C LEU A 403 14.38 16.09 14.33
N LYS A 404 14.89 16.25 15.55
CA LYS A 404 14.21 15.81 16.78
C LYS A 404 12.80 16.42 16.92
N LYS A 405 12.53 17.59 16.33
CA LYS A 405 11.19 18.21 16.37
C LYS A 405 10.12 17.40 15.61
N ASP A 406 10.54 16.59 14.64
CA ASP A 406 9.65 15.77 13.80
C ASP A 406 9.40 14.38 14.42
N VAL A 407 10.06 14.08 15.54
CA VAL A 407 9.89 12.81 16.28
C VAL A 407 8.49 12.72 16.88
N MET A 408 7.84 11.60 16.62
CA MET A 408 6.60 11.18 17.28
C MET A 408 6.67 9.70 17.64
N THR A 409 5.88 9.32 18.65
CA THR A 409 5.61 7.91 18.92
C THR A 409 4.45 7.43 18.04
N ILE A 410 4.37 6.11 17.87
CA ILE A 410 3.17 5.49 17.32
C ILE A 410 1.97 5.77 18.24
N GLY A 411 0.86 6.17 17.62
CA GLY A 411 -0.40 6.46 18.30
C GLY A 411 -1.13 5.22 18.81
N GLY A 412 -1.99 5.42 19.81
CA GLY A 412 -2.63 4.33 20.54
C GLY A 412 -3.91 3.81 19.89
N THR A 413 -3.80 2.67 19.20
CA THR A 413 -4.66 1.48 19.40
C THR A 413 -3.75 0.28 19.22
N SER A 414 -3.21 -0.30 20.29
CA SER A 414 -2.13 -1.31 20.22
C SER A 414 -2.44 -2.57 19.41
N GLN A 415 -3.70 -2.76 19.00
CA GLN A 415 -4.15 -3.50 17.83
C GLN A 415 -5.43 -2.80 17.37
N PHE A 416 -5.64 -2.57 16.07
CA PHE A 416 -6.89 -2.01 15.53
C PHE A 416 -8.06 -2.91 15.98
N PRO A 417 -8.94 -2.51 16.93
CA PRO A 417 -9.97 -3.37 17.52
C PRO A 417 -11.16 -3.55 16.56
N LEU A 418 -10.86 -4.07 15.38
CA LEU A 418 -11.80 -4.27 14.30
C LEU A 418 -12.89 -5.23 14.73
N THR A 419 -14.13 -4.77 14.60
CA THR A 419 -15.30 -5.59 14.85
C THR A 419 -16.00 -5.87 13.54
N VAL A 420 -16.12 -7.14 13.21
CA VAL A 420 -16.85 -7.62 12.03
C VAL A 420 -18.21 -8.13 12.48
N PHE A 421 -19.28 -7.51 12.01
CA PHE A 421 -20.65 -8.00 12.21
C PHE A 421 -21.08 -8.82 11.00
N ARG A 422 -21.74 -9.96 11.23
CA ARG A 422 -22.26 -10.81 10.16
C ARG A 422 -23.60 -11.40 10.54
N GLY A 423 -24.47 -11.58 9.56
CA GLY A 423 -25.80 -12.14 9.79
C GLY A 423 -26.81 -11.66 8.75
N ILE A 424 -28.01 -11.39 9.22
CA ILE A 424 -29.09 -10.77 8.46
C ILE A 424 -29.27 -9.36 9.03
N ASP A 425 -29.27 -8.35 8.16
CA ASP A 425 -29.46 -6.97 8.53
C ASP A 425 -30.95 -6.63 8.78
N GLN A 426 -31.24 -5.38 9.15
CA GLN A 426 -32.58 -4.88 9.41
C GLN A 426 -33.49 -4.87 8.17
N TRP A 427 -32.92 -5.02 6.97
CA TRP A 427 -33.63 -5.06 5.69
C TRP A 427 -33.88 -6.50 5.20
N GLY A 428 -33.41 -7.50 5.94
CA GLY A 428 -33.53 -8.91 5.58
C GLY A 428 -32.43 -9.40 4.63
N GLU A 429 -31.38 -8.61 4.36
CA GLU A 429 -30.26 -9.01 3.53
C GLU A 429 -29.15 -9.67 4.34
N LYS A 430 -28.43 -10.63 3.73
CA LYS A 430 -27.20 -11.14 4.33
C LYS A 430 -26.13 -10.06 4.31
N PHE A 431 -25.44 -9.87 5.42
CA PHE A 431 -24.32 -8.93 5.52
C PHE A 431 -23.14 -9.53 6.29
N GLY A 432 -21.96 -8.96 6.08
CA GLY A 432 -20.71 -9.32 6.73
C GLY A 432 -19.77 -8.14 6.60
N TYR A 433 -19.75 -7.25 7.58
CA TYR A 433 -19.17 -5.92 7.41
C TYR A 433 -18.41 -5.39 8.63
N LEU A 434 -17.48 -4.49 8.35
CA LEU A 434 -16.53 -3.91 9.28
C LEU A 434 -17.13 -2.67 9.94
N LEU A 435 -17.28 -2.68 11.26
CA LEU A 435 -17.55 -1.43 11.98
C LEU A 435 -16.25 -0.61 12.00
N LEU A 436 -16.27 0.54 11.33
CA LEU A 436 -15.10 1.39 11.10
C LEU A 436 -14.83 2.40 12.22
N ASP A 437 -15.56 2.31 13.33
CA ASP A 437 -15.33 3.12 14.54
C ASP A 437 -13.87 3.12 15.03
N PRO A 438 -13.14 1.99 14.99
CA PRO A 438 -11.72 1.97 15.34
C PRO A 438 -10.82 2.92 14.52
N MET A 439 -11.28 3.45 13.38
CA MET A 439 -10.53 4.43 12.59
C MET A 439 -10.37 5.78 13.30
N VAL A 440 -11.17 6.08 14.32
CA VAL A 440 -11.00 7.32 15.11
C VAL A 440 -9.65 7.38 15.83
N GLY A 441 -9.10 6.21 16.19
CA GLY A 441 -7.75 6.03 16.71
C GLY A 441 -7.24 7.08 17.68
N ALA A 442 -5.92 7.24 17.69
CA ALA A 442 -5.22 8.32 18.35
C ALA A 442 -3.87 8.50 17.66
N ILE A 443 -3.36 9.72 17.64
CA ILE A 443 -1.99 10.02 17.19
C ILE A 443 -1.09 10.04 18.42
N GLY A 444 0.11 9.47 18.28
CA GLY A 444 1.07 9.36 19.38
C GLY A 444 1.63 10.71 19.81
N ALA A 445 2.31 10.72 20.95
CA ALA A 445 2.91 11.93 21.47
C ALA A 445 4.03 12.41 20.55
N PHE A 446 4.13 13.73 20.39
CA PHE A 446 5.23 14.37 19.68
C PHE A 446 6.36 14.66 20.67
N SER A 447 7.56 14.91 20.17
CA SER A 447 8.69 15.29 21.03
C SER A 447 8.49 16.61 21.80
N PHE A 448 7.49 17.42 21.42
CA PHE A 448 7.23 18.75 21.95
C PHE A 448 5.80 18.97 22.48
N LYS A 449 4.90 17.99 22.35
CA LYS A 449 3.52 18.09 22.85
C LYS A 449 2.86 16.72 22.96
N ASP A 450 1.74 16.67 23.68
CA ASP A 450 0.90 15.50 23.76
C ASP A 450 0.37 15.05 22.39
N GLY A 451 -0.02 13.78 22.32
CA GLY A 451 -0.67 13.20 21.15
C GLY A 451 -2.09 13.73 20.96
N ILE A 452 -2.72 13.34 19.86
CA ILE A 452 -4.08 13.78 19.52
C ILE A 452 -5.05 12.64 19.83
N ALA A 453 -5.88 12.85 20.85
CA ALA A 453 -7.01 11.97 21.12
C ALA A 453 -8.00 12.05 19.95
N THR A 454 -8.53 10.90 19.50
CA THR A 454 -9.44 10.82 18.34
C THR A 454 -8.85 11.44 17.05
N GLY A 455 -7.51 11.42 16.93
CA GLY A 455 -6.77 12.03 15.83
C GLY A 455 -6.74 11.21 14.54
N GLY A 456 -7.38 10.05 14.50
CA GLY A 456 -7.33 9.10 13.40
C GLY A 456 -6.30 7.99 13.59
N GLN A 457 -6.07 7.23 12.53
CA GLN A 457 -5.02 6.22 12.42
C GLN A 457 -3.81 6.83 11.70
N VAL A 458 -2.59 6.68 12.25
CA VAL A 458 -1.37 7.24 11.63
C VAL A 458 -1.15 6.75 10.20
N ARG A 459 -1.47 5.48 9.93
CA ARG A 459 -1.38 4.92 8.56
C ARG A 459 -2.43 5.48 7.58
N SER A 460 -3.37 6.30 8.05
CA SER A 460 -4.38 6.94 7.23
C SER A 460 -4.73 8.35 7.72
N PRO A 461 -3.95 9.38 7.34
CA PRO A 461 -4.06 10.72 7.92
C PRO A 461 -5.37 11.45 7.61
N ILE A 462 -6.10 11.00 6.58
CA ILE A 462 -7.38 11.59 6.18
C ILE A 462 -8.59 10.75 6.58
N CYS A 463 -8.39 9.61 7.26
CA CYS A 463 -9.49 8.72 7.64
C CYS A 463 -10.54 9.44 8.48
N ARG A 464 -11.78 8.97 8.38
CA ARG A 464 -12.90 9.50 9.13
C ARG A 464 -13.64 8.37 9.80
N ILE A 465 -14.20 8.68 10.95
CA ILE A 465 -15.14 7.79 11.61
C ILE A 465 -16.55 8.00 11.03
N GLY A 466 -17.29 6.91 10.84
CA GLY A 466 -18.68 6.95 10.37
C GLY A 466 -19.60 7.69 11.36
N ASN A 467 -20.65 8.33 10.84
CA ASN A 467 -21.71 8.90 11.68
C ASN A 467 -22.53 7.78 12.35
N VAL A 468 -22.99 8.02 13.58
CA VAL A 468 -23.82 7.05 14.32
C VAL A 468 -25.07 6.66 13.53
N GLU A 469 -25.79 7.64 12.99
CA GLU A 469 -27.00 7.41 12.19
C GLU A 469 -26.73 6.51 10.98
N HIS A 470 -25.57 6.68 10.34
CA HIS A 470 -25.19 5.85 9.19
C HIS A 470 -24.83 4.43 9.61
N ASN A 471 -24.14 4.27 10.74
CA ASN A 471 -23.87 2.95 11.32
C ASN A 471 -25.19 2.24 11.65
N GLU A 472 -26.14 2.91 12.32
CA GLU A 472 -27.45 2.32 12.65
C GLU A 472 -28.31 2.04 11.41
N GLN A 473 -28.10 2.76 10.30
CA GLN A 473 -28.73 2.48 9.02
C GLN A 473 -28.15 1.23 8.33
N SER A 474 -26.85 0.95 8.54
CA SER A 474 -26.11 -0.07 7.78
C SER A 474 -25.86 -1.35 8.58
N PHE A 475 -25.97 -1.29 9.90
CA PHE A 475 -25.80 -2.41 10.81
C PHE A 475 -27.07 -2.60 11.65
N PRO A 476 -27.46 -3.84 11.98
CA PRO A 476 -28.59 -4.12 12.86
C PRO A 476 -28.18 -3.92 14.33
N LEU A 477 -27.73 -2.71 14.67
CA LEU A 477 -27.32 -2.31 16.01
C LEU A 477 -27.86 -0.92 16.35
N LEU A 478 -27.93 -0.63 17.66
CA LEU A 478 -28.26 0.68 18.20
C LEU A 478 -27.07 1.14 19.05
N ILE A 479 -26.48 2.30 18.73
CA ILE A 479 -25.33 2.84 19.45
C ILE A 479 -25.85 3.62 20.67
N LEU A 480 -25.72 3.02 21.85
CA LEU A 480 -26.20 3.64 23.09
C LEU A 480 -25.38 4.87 23.51
N TYR A 481 -24.07 4.86 23.25
CA TYR A 481 -23.17 5.99 23.48
C TYR A 481 -21.89 5.84 22.65
N ARG A 482 -21.21 6.95 22.36
CA ARG A 482 -19.87 7.02 21.79
C ARG A 482 -19.08 8.09 22.55
N LYS A 483 -17.90 7.76 23.07
CA LYS A 483 -17.09 8.65 23.91
C LYS A 483 -15.62 8.56 23.55
#